data_AF-A0A841FRH6-F1
#
_entry.id   AF-A0A841FRH6-F1
#
_cell.length_a   1.000
_cell.length_b   1.000
_cell.length_c   1.000
_cell.angle_alpha   90.00
_cell.angle_beta   90.00
_cell.angle_gamma   90.00
#
_symmetry.space_group_name_H-M   'P 1'
#
loop_
_entity.id
_entity.type
_entity.pdbx_description
1 polymer ?
#
loop_
_entity_poly.entity_id
_entity_poly.type
_entity_poly.pdbx_seq_one_letter_code
_entity_poly.pdbx_strand_id
1 'polypeptide(L)'
;MTDATTTIRRAWTRLLDIEVGPGDDFFALGGYSLLVPTAVEIIAESGLDVTATDILEHRTPHAIAEIISGRGDREATTHPSFNDVWNQRRHDPGGPAPIVRLAGGTGGPIFCFHWDTGNIAFLRRHVDAFRSGRPVWGTQAIGLHDRATPATDLDHAADRYLRAVRTVRPRGPYTFFGLCDGGRLAVEIAGRIEQQTGDTTTVVMLNTTAPGTAGANPALSLRERYDFRLSLLRFHFDIPDLAAEADRLTALLKDNDWIDDDTTTAADLYWRQLIWAAEQHSHARYHPLPYSGRVLLIESTDLALGEKWRPWLTSLDVRTVGTSGTRRMLHDPDTAAILHEEFGRA
;
A
#
# COMPACT_ATOMS: atom_id res chain seq x y z
N MET A 1 5.58 30.20 -24.52
CA MET A 1 5.21 29.57 -23.25
C MET A 1 3.85 28.93 -23.46
N THR A 2 3.75 27.62 -23.40
CA THR A 2 2.46 26.93 -23.47
C THR A 2 1.66 27.29 -22.23
N ASP A 3 0.42 27.74 -22.41
CA ASP A 3 -0.51 28.00 -21.31
C ASP A 3 -0.63 26.75 -20.42
N ALA A 4 -0.53 26.93 -19.09
CA ALA A 4 -0.50 25.82 -18.13
C ALA A 4 -1.75 24.92 -18.24
N THR A 5 -2.91 25.53 -18.50
CA THR A 5 -4.16 24.81 -18.77
C THR A 5 -4.00 23.88 -19.97
N THR A 6 -3.41 24.37 -21.05
CA THR A 6 -3.17 23.60 -22.29
C THR A 6 -2.22 22.42 -22.05
N THR A 7 -1.17 22.61 -21.25
CA THR A 7 -0.24 21.53 -20.88
C THR A 7 -0.93 20.42 -20.08
N ILE A 8 -1.72 20.79 -19.06
CA ILE A 8 -2.45 19.83 -18.21
C ILE A 8 -3.46 19.04 -19.05
N ARG A 9 -4.21 19.71 -19.93
CA ARG A 9 -5.14 19.07 -20.87
C ARG A 9 -4.45 18.01 -21.72
N ARG A 10 -3.29 18.33 -22.31
CA ARG A 10 -2.55 17.38 -23.17
C ARG A 10 -2.06 16.16 -22.40
N ALA A 11 -1.60 16.36 -21.16
CA ALA A 11 -1.21 15.25 -20.29
C ALA A 11 -2.39 14.31 -20.00
N TRP A 12 -3.55 14.88 -19.66
CA TRP A 12 -4.75 14.09 -19.37
C TRP A 12 -5.32 13.40 -20.60
N THR A 13 -5.31 14.06 -21.77
CA THR A 13 -5.70 13.43 -23.03
C THR A 13 -4.83 12.22 -23.35
N ARG A 14 -3.51 12.33 -23.16
CA ARG A 14 -2.60 11.20 -23.35
C ARG A 14 -2.84 10.07 -22.34
N LEU A 15 -3.18 10.40 -21.10
CA LEU A 15 -3.36 9.43 -20.02
C LEU A 15 -4.70 8.69 -20.10
N LEU A 16 -5.78 9.42 -20.40
CA LEU A 16 -7.16 8.92 -20.42
C LEU A 16 -7.61 8.44 -21.80
N ASP A 17 -6.79 8.67 -22.83
CA ASP A 17 -7.06 8.33 -24.24
C ASP A 17 -8.37 8.94 -24.77
N ILE A 18 -8.68 10.17 -24.33
CA ILE A 18 -9.86 10.94 -24.74
C ILE A 18 -9.51 12.43 -24.89
N GLU A 19 -10.27 13.18 -25.68
CA GLU A 19 -10.10 14.64 -25.74
C GLU A 19 -10.54 15.29 -24.42
N VAL A 20 -9.71 16.18 -23.88
CA VAL A 20 -9.95 16.85 -22.58
C VAL A 20 -10.08 18.35 -22.77
N GLY A 21 -11.18 18.91 -22.31
CA GLY A 21 -11.48 20.34 -22.22
C GLY A 21 -10.87 21.00 -20.98
N PRO A 22 -10.81 22.35 -20.94
CA PRO A 22 -10.20 23.09 -19.82
C PRO A 22 -11.00 23.00 -18.51
N GLY A 23 -12.30 22.74 -18.57
CA GLY A 23 -13.19 22.60 -17.40
C GLY A 23 -13.63 21.17 -17.12
N ASP A 24 -13.08 20.19 -17.82
CA ASP A 24 -13.47 18.79 -17.64
C ASP A 24 -12.87 18.23 -16.35
N ASP A 25 -13.72 17.61 -15.54
CA ASP A 25 -13.31 16.99 -14.28
C ASP A 25 -12.58 15.65 -14.55
N PHE A 26 -11.36 15.52 -14.03
CA PHE A 26 -10.50 14.34 -14.20
C PHE A 26 -11.23 13.02 -13.88
N PHE A 27 -12.03 13.01 -12.82
CA PHE A 27 -12.70 11.81 -12.31
C PHE A 27 -14.01 11.55 -13.07
N ALA A 28 -14.72 12.60 -13.49
CA ALA A 28 -15.89 12.47 -14.36
C ALA A 28 -15.52 11.86 -15.73
N LEU A 29 -14.28 12.11 -16.18
CA LEU A 29 -13.71 11.56 -17.41
C LEU A 29 -13.21 10.10 -17.28
N GLY A 30 -13.43 9.44 -16.14
CA GLY A 30 -12.97 8.07 -15.89
C GLY A 30 -11.57 7.97 -15.27
N GLY A 31 -10.96 9.10 -14.92
CA GLY A 31 -9.80 9.13 -14.03
C GLY A 31 -10.15 8.57 -12.65
N TYR A 32 -9.19 7.91 -12.01
CA TYR A 32 -9.33 7.40 -10.66
C TYR A 32 -8.06 7.69 -9.85
N SER A 33 -8.13 7.55 -8.52
CA SER A 33 -7.05 7.98 -7.62
C SER A 33 -5.68 7.36 -7.91
N LEU A 34 -5.63 6.13 -8.45
CA LEU A 34 -4.38 5.46 -8.85
C LEU A 34 -3.75 6.04 -10.12
N LEU A 35 -4.50 6.77 -10.96
CA LEU A 35 -3.97 7.48 -12.12
C LEU A 35 -3.40 8.86 -11.76
N VAL A 36 -3.76 9.41 -10.59
CA VAL A 36 -3.31 10.75 -10.17
C VAL A 36 -1.77 10.85 -10.10
N PRO A 37 -1.02 9.90 -9.50
CA PRO A 37 0.45 9.96 -9.51
C PRO A 37 1.04 9.97 -10.93
N THR A 38 0.48 9.18 -11.85
CA THR A 38 0.90 9.15 -13.26
C THR A 38 0.56 10.46 -13.98
N ALA A 39 -0.59 11.06 -13.69
CA ALA A 39 -0.96 12.37 -14.24
C ALA A 39 0.05 13.46 -13.80
N VAL A 40 0.44 13.47 -12.51
CA VAL A 40 1.46 14.38 -11.98
C VAL A 40 2.80 14.20 -12.71
N GLU A 41 3.26 12.96 -12.88
CA GLU A 41 4.51 12.66 -13.57
C GLU A 41 4.52 13.22 -15.00
N ILE A 42 3.46 12.98 -15.78
CA ILE A 42 3.35 13.45 -17.17
C ILE A 42 3.32 14.98 -17.23
N ILE A 43 2.64 15.65 -16.29
CA ILE A 43 2.57 17.11 -16.25
C ILE A 43 3.94 17.72 -15.88
N ALA A 44 4.63 17.11 -14.92
CA ALA A 44 5.94 17.57 -14.45
C ALA A 44 7.02 17.52 -15.55
N GLU A 45 6.90 16.65 -16.57
CA GLU A 45 7.76 16.63 -17.77
C GLU A 45 7.80 17.99 -18.50
N SER A 46 6.75 18.81 -18.35
CA SER A 46 6.65 20.13 -18.96
C SER A 46 7.16 21.28 -18.07
N GLY A 47 7.71 20.97 -16.89
CA GLY A 47 8.23 21.94 -15.93
C GLY A 47 7.17 22.64 -15.08
N LEU A 48 5.91 22.18 -15.13
CA LEU A 48 4.85 22.65 -14.23
C LEU A 48 4.96 21.95 -12.87
N ASP A 49 4.95 22.74 -11.80
CA ASP A 49 4.92 22.25 -10.43
C ASP A 49 3.47 21.96 -10.02
N VAL A 50 2.96 20.79 -10.43
CA VAL A 50 1.64 20.26 -10.07
C VAL A 50 1.83 19.11 -9.08
N THR A 51 1.04 19.10 -8.02
CA THR A 51 1.01 18.00 -7.04
C THR A 51 -0.23 17.13 -7.21
N ALA A 52 -0.21 15.93 -6.66
CA ALA A 52 -1.39 15.06 -6.62
C ALA A 52 -2.54 15.68 -5.82
N THR A 53 -2.21 16.47 -4.79
CA THR A 53 -3.17 17.28 -4.02
C THR A 53 -3.90 18.26 -4.94
N ASP A 54 -3.18 18.96 -5.83
CA ASP A 54 -3.81 19.92 -6.73
C ASP A 54 -4.84 19.24 -7.66
N ILE A 55 -4.53 18.03 -8.16
CA ILE A 55 -5.46 17.26 -9.00
C ILE A 55 -6.69 16.80 -8.21
N LEU A 56 -6.51 16.27 -7.00
CA LEU A 56 -7.61 15.77 -6.15
C LEU A 56 -8.55 16.90 -5.70
N GLU A 57 -8.00 18.09 -5.41
CA GLU A 57 -8.75 19.22 -4.86
C GLU A 57 -9.37 20.09 -5.95
N HIS A 58 -8.66 20.40 -7.04
CA HIS A 58 -9.13 21.36 -8.06
C HIS A 58 -9.72 20.71 -9.31
N ARG A 59 -9.47 19.41 -9.53
CA ARG A 59 -10.13 18.48 -10.47
C ARG A 59 -10.18 18.82 -11.96
N THR A 60 -9.98 20.08 -12.36
CA THR A 60 -10.06 20.55 -13.75
C THR A 60 -8.75 21.22 -14.19
N PRO A 61 -8.36 21.14 -15.47
CA PRO A 61 -7.12 21.74 -15.95
C PRO A 61 -7.03 23.24 -15.68
N HIS A 62 -8.14 23.97 -15.81
CA HIS A 62 -8.20 25.41 -15.58
C HIS A 62 -7.98 25.75 -14.10
N ALA A 63 -8.71 25.11 -13.19
CA ALA A 63 -8.58 25.39 -11.75
C ALA A 63 -7.19 25.02 -11.22
N ILE A 64 -6.59 23.91 -11.71
CA ILE A 64 -5.21 23.54 -11.37
C ILE A 64 -4.24 24.61 -11.87
N ALA A 65 -4.40 25.08 -13.12
CA ALA A 65 -3.54 26.11 -13.70
C ALA A 65 -3.59 27.44 -12.91
N GLU A 66 -4.77 27.85 -12.45
CA GLU A 66 -4.94 29.05 -11.62
C GLU A 66 -4.17 28.92 -10.30
N ILE A 67 -4.29 27.78 -9.61
CA ILE A 67 -3.68 27.56 -8.30
C ILE A 67 -2.16 27.49 -8.40
N ILE A 68 -1.61 26.77 -9.37
CA ILE A 68 -0.15 26.69 -9.53
C ILE A 68 0.47 28.02 -9.94
N SER A 69 -0.30 28.89 -10.62
CA SER A 69 0.13 30.25 -10.96
C SER A 69 0.11 31.20 -9.76
N GLY A 70 -0.69 30.89 -8.74
CA GLY A 70 -0.94 31.71 -7.56
C GLY A 70 -0.33 31.20 -6.24
N ARG A 71 0.67 30.30 -6.28
CA ARG A 71 1.26 29.58 -5.13
C ARG A 71 1.89 30.42 -3.98
N GLY A 72 1.56 31.70 -3.88
CA GLY A 72 1.93 32.60 -2.77
C GLY A 72 1.09 32.46 -1.49
N ASP A 73 -0.16 31.98 -1.56
CA ASP A 73 -1.09 32.01 -0.41
C ASP A 73 -1.88 30.70 -0.27
N ARG A 74 -1.25 29.60 0.17
CA ARG A 74 -2.02 28.43 0.67
C ARG A 74 -2.60 28.80 2.03
N GLU A 75 -3.93 28.76 2.16
CA GLU A 75 -4.61 28.85 3.45
C GLU A 75 -4.05 27.83 4.45
N ALA A 76 -4.00 28.23 5.72
CA ALA A 76 -3.51 27.37 6.80
C ALA A 76 -4.37 26.10 6.89
N THR A 77 -3.73 24.94 6.76
CA THR A 77 -4.39 23.64 6.88
C THR A 77 -4.95 23.46 8.30
N THR A 78 -6.20 22.98 8.42
CA THR A 78 -6.86 22.71 9.72
C THR A 78 -6.32 21.47 10.45
N HIS A 79 -5.46 20.69 9.79
CA HIS A 79 -4.87 19.45 10.29
C HIS A 79 -3.38 19.61 10.60
N PRO A 80 -2.81 18.78 11.51
CA PRO A 80 -1.38 18.85 11.84
C PRO A 80 -0.51 18.60 10.61
N SER A 81 0.56 19.39 10.50
CA SER A 81 1.53 19.23 9.42
C SER A 81 2.30 17.92 9.58
N PHE A 82 2.93 17.45 8.49
CA PHE A 82 3.85 16.32 8.56
C PHE A 82 4.89 16.47 9.68
N ASN A 83 5.45 17.67 9.91
CA ASN A 83 6.46 17.87 10.94
C ASN A 83 5.87 17.70 12.36
N ASP A 84 4.64 18.16 12.58
CA ASP A 84 3.97 18.04 13.87
C ASP A 84 3.75 16.57 14.23
N VAL A 85 3.39 15.75 13.25
CA VAL A 85 3.20 14.30 13.44
C VAL A 85 4.54 13.57 13.53
N TRP A 86 5.48 13.84 12.63
CA TRP A 86 6.80 13.21 12.60
C TRP A 86 7.62 13.44 13.87
N ASN A 87 7.46 14.61 14.51
CA ASN A 87 8.13 14.93 15.77
C ASN A 87 7.53 14.23 17.00
N GLN A 88 6.37 13.56 16.86
CA GLN A 88 5.80 12.72 17.92
C GLN A 88 6.42 11.31 17.97
N ARG A 89 7.28 10.97 17.00
CA ARG A 89 7.92 9.65 16.93
C ARG A 89 8.82 9.41 18.15
N ARG A 90 8.87 8.16 18.56
CA ARG A 90 9.77 7.64 19.59
C ARG A 90 10.98 6.99 18.94
N HIS A 91 12.05 6.89 19.72
CA HIS A 91 13.24 6.15 19.33
C HIS A 91 12.87 4.69 19.04
N ASP A 92 13.27 4.18 17.87
CA ASP A 92 13.11 2.78 17.52
C ASP A 92 14.29 1.94 18.06
N PRO A 93 14.05 0.94 18.92
CA PRO A 93 15.13 0.12 19.49
C PRO A 93 15.75 -0.87 18.50
N GLY A 94 15.25 -0.99 17.26
CA GLY A 94 15.82 -1.88 16.23
C GLY A 94 15.53 -3.38 16.43
N GLY A 95 14.60 -3.71 17.32
CA GLY A 95 14.17 -5.10 17.58
C GLY A 95 13.41 -5.74 16.40
N PRO A 96 12.95 -7.00 16.55
CA PRO A 96 12.03 -7.63 15.60
C PRO A 96 10.81 -6.75 15.35
N ALA A 97 10.25 -6.81 14.13
CA ALA A 97 9.00 -6.12 13.84
C ALA A 97 7.83 -6.71 14.67
N PRO A 98 6.76 -5.94 14.93
CA PRO A 98 5.58 -6.46 15.61
C PRO A 98 4.97 -7.66 14.86
N ILE A 99 4.62 -8.72 15.59
CA ILE A 99 3.96 -9.92 15.06
C ILE A 99 2.89 -10.38 16.03
N VAL A 100 1.71 -10.70 15.51
CA VAL A 100 0.53 -11.09 16.29
C VAL A 100 -0.01 -12.43 15.82
N ARG A 101 -0.50 -13.25 16.76
CA ARG A 101 -1.22 -14.47 16.41
C ARG A 101 -2.63 -14.12 15.92
N LEU A 102 -2.97 -14.59 14.73
CA LEU A 102 -4.28 -14.39 14.10
C LEU A 102 -5.18 -15.61 14.31
N ALA A 103 -4.63 -16.82 14.22
CA ALA A 103 -5.35 -18.05 14.52
C ALA A 103 -4.44 -19.14 15.08
N GLY A 104 -5.03 -20.02 15.88
CA GLY A 104 -4.40 -21.25 16.33
C GLY A 104 -4.57 -22.41 15.37
N GLY A 105 -3.81 -23.47 15.60
CA GLY A 105 -3.89 -24.64 14.74
C GLY A 105 -2.73 -25.60 14.95
N THR A 106 -2.60 -26.53 14.01
CA THR A 106 -1.54 -27.55 13.96
C THR A 106 -0.82 -27.49 12.62
N GLY A 107 0.43 -27.95 12.56
CA GLY A 107 1.26 -27.90 11.35
C GLY A 107 2.07 -26.62 11.20
N GLY A 108 2.64 -26.41 10.01
CA GLY A 108 3.50 -25.26 9.72
C GLY A 108 2.71 -23.95 9.71
N PRO A 109 3.15 -22.88 10.40
CA PRO A 109 2.44 -21.59 10.40
C PRO A 109 2.39 -20.94 9.01
N ILE A 110 1.32 -20.21 8.73
CA ILE A 110 1.23 -19.22 7.65
C ILE A 110 1.60 -17.86 8.24
N PHE A 111 2.59 -17.20 7.66
CA PHE A 111 2.99 -15.85 8.06
C PHE A 111 2.44 -14.82 7.07
N CYS A 112 1.52 -13.99 7.54
CA CYS A 112 0.88 -12.94 6.77
C CYS A 112 1.65 -11.62 6.91
N PHE A 113 1.85 -10.92 5.79
CA PHE A 113 2.46 -9.60 5.74
C PHE A 113 1.40 -8.54 5.44
N HIS A 114 1.39 -7.46 6.23
CA HIS A 114 0.40 -6.38 6.14
C HIS A 114 0.45 -5.65 4.81
N TRP A 115 -0.68 -5.03 4.47
CA TRP A 115 -0.78 -4.06 3.39
C TRP A 115 -0.37 -2.65 3.87
N ASP A 116 -0.57 -1.66 3.01
CA ASP A 116 0.02 -0.31 3.09
C ASP A 116 -0.38 0.49 4.33
N THR A 117 -1.51 0.17 4.97
CA THR A 117 -1.93 0.83 6.23
C THR A 117 -1.25 0.24 7.46
N GLY A 118 -0.41 -0.79 7.29
CA GLY A 118 0.43 -1.39 8.32
C GLY A 118 -0.26 -2.42 9.21
N ASN A 119 -1.58 -2.51 9.17
CA ASN A 119 -2.38 -3.37 10.03
C ASN A 119 -2.70 -4.73 9.38
N ILE A 120 -2.95 -5.75 10.21
CA ILE A 120 -3.19 -7.15 9.78
C ILE A 120 -4.17 -7.90 10.69
N ALA A 121 -4.51 -7.35 11.86
CA ALA A 121 -5.35 -8.02 12.85
C ALA A 121 -6.77 -8.26 12.32
N PHE A 122 -7.27 -7.44 11.37
CA PHE A 122 -8.55 -7.66 10.71
C PHE A 122 -8.66 -9.05 10.07
N LEU A 123 -7.54 -9.63 9.61
CA LEU A 123 -7.50 -10.97 9.02
C LEU A 123 -8.06 -12.06 9.95
N ARG A 124 -8.08 -11.85 11.27
CA ARG A 124 -8.71 -12.78 12.24
C ARG A 124 -10.13 -13.19 11.84
N ARG A 125 -10.87 -12.28 11.18
CA ARG A 125 -12.24 -12.50 10.70
C ARG A 125 -12.32 -13.33 9.41
N HIS A 126 -11.19 -13.55 8.73
CA HIS A 126 -11.13 -14.15 7.39
C HIS A 126 -10.28 -15.43 7.35
N VAL A 127 -9.31 -15.58 8.25
CA VAL A 127 -8.32 -16.67 8.19
C VAL A 127 -8.93 -18.06 8.20
N ASP A 128 -10.07 -18.28 8.87
CA ASP A 128 -10.74 -19.58 8.91
C ASP A 128 -11.24 -20.05 7.53
N ALA A 129 -11.49 -19.13 6.59
CA ALA A 129 -11.92 -19.46 5.25
C ALA A 129 -10.83 -20.16 4.42
N PHE A 130 -9.55 -19.93 4.73
CA PHE A 130 -8.43 -20.39 3.89
C PHE A 130 -7.30 -21.12 4.62
N ARG A 131 -7.16 -21.00 5.95
CA ARG A 131 -5.95 -21.47 6.64
C ARG A 131 -5.82 -22.99 6.76
N SER A 132 -6.82 -23.76 6.34
CA SER A 132 -6.83 -25.23 6.37
C SER A 132 -6.37 -25.83 7.72
N GLY A 133 -6.83 -25.24 8.83
CA GLY A 133 -6.48 -25.68 10.19
C GLY A 133 -5.09 -25.28 10.71
N ARG A 134 -4.25 -24.63 9.89
CA ARG A 134 -2.89 -24.21 10.24
C ARG A 134 -2.89 -22.98 11.17
N PRO A 135 -1.84 -22.81 12.00
CA PRO A 135 -1.62 -21.56 12.74
C PRO A 135 -1.39 -20.39 11.78
N VAL A 136 -1.87 -19.21 12.13
CA VAL A 136 -1.62 -17.99 11.33
C VAL A 136 -1.08 -16.88 12.22
N TRP A 137 -0.01 -16.25 11.76
CA TRP A 137 0.64 -15.10 12.40
C TRP A 137 0.73 -13.96 11.41
N GLY A 138 0.48 -12.72 11.84
CA GLY A 138 0.54 -11.54 10.99
C GLY A 138 1.58 -10.54 11.50
N THR A 139 2.41 -10.00 10.62
CA THR A 139 3.28 -8.88 10.95
C THR A 139 2.52 -7.55 10.86
N GLN A 140 2.89 -6.59 11.70
CA GLN A 140 2.36 -5.21 11.63
C GLN A 140 3.50 -4.22 11.41
N ALA A 141 3.17 -3.08 10.81
CA ALA A 141 4.14 -2.03 10.54
C ALA A 141 4.87 -1.59 11.81
N ILE A 142 6.16 -1.30 11.67
CA ILE A 142 6.98 -0.71 12.73
C ILE A 142 6.44 0.68 13.05
N GLY A 143 6.26 0.98 14.34
CA GLY A 143 5.73 2.26 14.79
C GLY A 143 4.21 2.36 14.79
N LEU A 144 3.50 1.32 14.30
CA LEU A 144 2.05 1.35 14.12
C LEU A 144 1.28 1.72 15.40
N HIS A 145 1.68 1.16 16.55
CA HIS A 145 0.97 1.33 17.83
C HIS A 145 1.78 2.10 18.89
N ASP A 146 3.10 1.97 18.89
CA ASP A 146 3.98 2.55 19.90
C ASP A 146 4.62 3.88 19.49
N ARG A 147 4.34 4.31 18.26
CA ARG A 147 4.94 5.46 17.59
C ARG A 147 6.46 5.39 17.48
N ALA A 148 7.06 4.20 17.51
CA ALA A 148 8.46 4.04 17.11
C ALA A 148 8.68 4.61 15.71
N THR A 149 9.90 5.08 15.44
CA THR A 149 10.24 5.65 14.13
C THR A 149 9.91 4.62 13.01
N PRO A 150 8.99 4.95 12.08
CA PRO A 150 8.58 4.00 11.05
C PRO A 150 9.74 3.67 10.10
N ALA A 151 9.70 2.48 9.52
CA ALA A 151 10.66 2.10 8.49
C ALA A 151 10.35 2.85 7.18
N THR A 152 11.37 3.41 6.54
CA THR A 152 11.27 4.10 5.24
C THR A 152 12.11 3.41 4.17
N ASP A 153 12.60 2.22 4.46
CA ASP A 153 13.45 1.40 3.60
C ASP A 153 13.04 -0.07 3.78
N LEU A 154 12.54 -0.66 2.69
CA LEU A 154 11.98 -2.00 2.70
C LEU A 154 13.06 -3.03 2.99
N ASP A 155 14.27 -2.80 2.48
CA ASP A 155 15.36 -3.75 2.62
C ASP A 155 15.78 -3.86 4.09
N HIS A 156 15.87 -2.74 4.79
CA HIS A 156 16.14 -2.76 6.23
C HIS A 156 14.95 -3.28 7.05
N ALA A 157 13.71 -2.99 6.61
CA ALA A 157 12.51 -3.49 7.28
C ALA A 157 12.39 -5.02 7.18
N ALA A 158 12.72 -5.61 6.02
CA ALA A 158 12.65 -7.04 5.75
C ALA A 158 13.45 -7.87 6.77
N ASP A 159 14.63 -7.39 7.19
CA ASP A 159 15.42 -8.06 8.24
C ASP A 159 14.69 -8.11 9.59
N ARG A 160 13.95 -7.05 9.93
CA ARG A 160 13.17 -6.98 11.16
C ARG A 160 11.96 -7.91 11.11
N TYR A 161 11.29 -7.97 9.96
CA TYR A 161 10.19 -8.90 9.73
C TYR A 161 10.67 -10.36 9.75
N LEU A 162 11.81 -10.67 9.12
CA LEU A 162 12.40 -12.01 9.18
C LEU A 162 12.79 -12.40 10.61
N ARG A 163 13.37 -11.47 11.40
CA ARG A 163 13.62 -11.72 12.83
C ARG A 163 12.32 -12.01 13.58
N ALA A 164 11.23 -11.31 13.28
CA ALA A 164 9.92 -11.54 13.90
C ALA A 164 9.34 -12.92 13.53
N VAL A 165 9.42 -13.31 12.26
CA VAL A 165 9.05 -14.67 11.82
C VAL A 165 9.86 -15.73 12.57
N ARG A 166 11.17 -15.51 12.74
CA ARG A 166 12.09 -16.44 13.42
C ARG A 166 11.86 -16.54 14.93
N THR A 167 11.19 -15.57 15.58
CA THR A 167 10.80 -15.73 17.00
C THR A 167 9.68 -16.74 17.18
N VAL A 168 8.81 -16.88 16.16
CA VAL A 168 7.71 -17.86 16.15
C VAL A 168 8.18 -19.22 15.63
N ARG A 169 8.96 -19.22 14.54
CA ARG A 169 9.49 -20.43 13.91
C ARG A 169 10.95 -20.21 13.52
N PRO A 170 11.93 -20.74 14.29
CA PRO A 170 13.35 -20.46 14.06
C PRO A 170 13.91 -20.98 12.72
N ARG A 171 13.32 -22.04 12.15
CA ARG A 171 13.76 -22.69 10.90
C ARG A 171 12.58 -23.08 10.01
N GLY A 172 12.81 -23.07 8.70
CA GLY A 172 11.83 -23.38 7.67
C GLY A 172 11.37 -24.85 7.64
N PRO A 173 10.64 -25.26 6.59
CA PRO A 173 10.17 -24.42 5.48
C PRO A 173 9.13 -23.39 5.95
N TYR A 174 9.15 -22.19 5.38
CA TYR A 174 8.14 -21.16 5.68
C TYR A 174 7.01 -21.17 4.64
N THR A 175 5.86 -20.62 5.03
CA THR A 175 4.77 -20.27 4.11
C THR A 175 4.39 -18.83 4.36
N PHE A 176 4.54 -17.99 3.35
CA PHE A 176 4.29 -16.56 3.41
C PHE A 176 3.03 -16.20 2.62
N PHE A 177 2.25 -15.28 3.17
CA PHE A 177 1.08 -14.72 2.52
C PHE A 177 1.12 -13.20 2.56
N GLY A 178 1.33 -12.55 1.41
CA GLY A 178 1.37 -11.10 1.32
C GLY A 178 0.06 -10.53 0.77
N LEU A 179 -0.49 -9.55 1.48
CA LEU A 179 -1.66 -8.78 1.04
C LEU A 179 -1.20 -7.48 0.38
N CYS A 180 -1.62 -7.22 -0.87
CA CYS A 180 -1.24 -5.99 -1.58
C CYS A 180 0.30 -5.80 -1.54
N ASP A 181 0.83 -4.64 -1.10
CA ASP A 181 2.28 -4.43 -0.99
C ASP A 181 2.99 -5.40 -0.03
N GLY A 182 2.27 -6.03 0.91
CA GLY A 182 2.81 -7.10 1.75
C GLY A 182 3.37 -8.29 0.97
N GLY A 183 2.94 -8.49 -0.28
CA GLY A 183 3.55 -9.47 -1.20
C GLY A 183 4.99 -9.15 -1.55
N ARG A 184 5.35 -7.86 -1.67
CA ARG A 184 6.73 -7.43 -1.91
C ARG A 184 7.63 -7.77 -0.72
N LEU A 185 7.15 -7.54 0.51
CA LEU A 185 7.84 -7.97 1.74
C LEU A 185 8.03 -9.49 1.79
N ALA A 186 7.00 -10.25 1.44
CA ALA A 186 7.06 -11.71 1.42
C ALA A 186 8.11 -12.24 0.43
N VAL A 187 8.15 -11.69 -0.79
CA VAL A 187 9.15 -12.04 -1.81
C VAL A 187 10.55 -11.66 -1.34
N GLU A 188 10.73 -10.46 -0.79
CA GLU A 188 12.03 -10.00 -0.30
C GLU A 188 12.61 -10.94 0.76
N ILE A 189 11.79 -11.28 1.76
CA ILE A 189 12.22 -12.15 2.86
C ILE A 189 12.49 -13.56 2.35
N ALA A 190 11.70 -14.06 1.39
CA ALA A 190 11.93 -15.36 0.76
C ALA A 190 13.26 -15.38 -0.02
N GLY A 191 13.54 -14.35 -0.82
CA GLY A 191 14.80 -14.19 -1.55
C GLY A 191 16.02 -14.14 -0.61
N ARG A 192 15.91 -13.45 0.53
CA ARG A 192 16.97 -13.45 1.56
C ARG A 192 17.20 -14.82 2.16
N ILE A 193 16.14 -15.55 2.48
CA ILE A 193 16.27 -16.91 3.02
C ILE A 193 16.98 -17.80 2.00
N GLU A 194 16.58 -17.74 0.73
CA GLU A 194 17.19 -18.50 -0.36
C GLU A 194 18.67 -18.16 -0.53
N GLN A 195 19.04 -16.88 -0.59
CA GLN A 195 20.44 -16.47 -0.70
C GLN A 195 21.29 -16.86 0.52
N GLN A 196 20.73 -16.80 1.73
CA GLN A 196 21.46 -17.11 2.96
C GLN A 196 21.62 -18.61 3.21
N THR A 197 20.66 -19.43 2.80
CA THR A 197 20.56 -20.83 3.23
C THR A 197 20.37 -21.84 2.11
N GLY A 198 19.95 -21.41 0.92
CA GLY A 198 19.49 -22.28 -0.16
C GLY A 198 18.07 -22.83 0.02
N ASP A 199 17.42 -22.57 1.17
CA ASP A 199 16.06 -23.02 1.42
C ASP A 199 15.05 -22.14 0.68
N THR A 200 14.04 -22.77 0.07
CA THR A 200 12.91 -22.07 -0.54
C THR A 200 11.70 -22.02 0.39
N THR A 201 10.91 -20.98 0.21
CA THR A 201 9.68 -20.62 0.95
C THR A 201 8.48 -20.55 -0.01
N THR A 202 7.35 -21.16 0.32
CA THR A 202 6.13 -20.93 -0.48
C THR A 202 5.65 -19.51 -0.25
N VAL A 203 5.51 -18.71 -1.31
CA VAL A 203 4.98 -17.34 -1.25
C VAL A 203 3.63 -17.29 -1.95
N VAL A 204 2.62 -16.78 -1.27
CA VAL A 204 1.32 -16.47 -1.85
C VAL A 204 1.13 -14.95 -1.81
N MET A 205 0.73 -14.35 -2.92
CA MET A 205 0.50 -12.91 -3.07
C MET A 205 -0.96 -12.68 -3.48
N LEU A 206 -1.62 -11.73 -2.83
CA LEU A 206 -2.98 -11.31 -3.17
C LEU A 206 -2.97 -9.88 -3.69
N ASN A 207 -3.21 -9.74 -4.99
CA ASN A 207 -3.34 -8.45 -5.69
C ASN A 207 -2.11 -7.55 -5.45
N THR A 208 -0.93 -8.14 -5.58
CA THR A 208 0.36 -7.47 -5.34
C THR A 208 0.96 -6.98 -6.65
N THR A 209 1.21 -5.67 -6.75
CA THR A 209 1.86 -5.08 -7.90
C THR A 209 3.39 -5.27 -7.84
N ALA A 210 4.03 -5.48 -8.99
CA ALA A 210 5.49 -5.58 -9.04
C ALA A 210 6.15 -4.23 -8.70
N PRO A 211 7.40 -4.21 -8.19
CA PRO A 211 8.14 -2.97 -7.97
C PRO A 211 8.34 -2.19 -9.27
N GLY A 212 8.38 -0.86 -9.19
CA GLY A 212 8.49 0.01 -10.36
C GLY A 212 7.21 0.12 -11.22
N THR A 213 6.06 -0.35 -10.73
CA THR A 213 4.77 -0.17 -11.40
C THR A 213 4.02 1.08 -10.89
N ALA A 214 3.11 1.62 -11.72
CA ALA A 214 2.42 2.90 -11.52
C ALA A 214 1.86 3.10 -10.09
N GLY A 215 2.03 4.31 -9.55
CA GLY A 215 1.59 4.71 -8.21
C GLY A 215 2.71 4.94 -7.19
N ALA A 216 3.93 4.48 -7.48
CA ALA A 216 5.07 4.55 -6.59
C ALA A 216 6.19 5.46 -7.14
N ASN A 217 5.94 6.76 -7.32
CA ASN A 217 6.96 7.71 -7.76
C ASN A 217 8.08 7.81 -6.72
N PRO A 218 9.30 7.29 -6.96
CA PRO A 218 10.37 7.32 -5.97
C PRO A 218 10.83 8.75 -5.65
N ALA A 219 10.57 9.74 -6.52
CA ALA A 219 10.93 11.13 -6.26
C ALA A 219 10.14 11.75 -5.10
N LEU A 220 8.92 11.27 -4.82
CA LEU A 220 8.10 11.82 -3.74
C LEU A 220 8.72 11.56 -2.36
N SER A 221 8.94 12.64 -1.64
CA SER A 221 9.33 12.67 -0.24
C SER A 221 8.26 12.07 0.66
N LEU A 222 8.65 11.75 1.90
CA LEU A 222 7.70 11.24 2.90
C LEU A 222 6.60 12.27 3.23
N ARG A 223 6.94 13.57 3.22
CA ARG A 223 5.98 14.67 3.41
C ARG A 223 4.93 14.68 2.31
N GLU A 224 5.36 14.67 1.05
CA GLU A 224 4.42 14.72 -0.09
C GLU A 224 3.48 13.50 -0.10
N ARG A 225 3.96 12.34 0.35
CA ARG A 225 3.13 11.13 0.49
C ARG A 225 2.10 11.27 1.62
N TYR A 226 2.50 11.85 2.74
CA TYR A 226 1.59 12.17 3.84
C TYR A 226 0.51 13.15 3.38
N ASP A 227 0.89 14.24 2.71
CA ASP A 227 -0.04 15.24 2.21
C ASP A 227 -0.99 14.65 1.16
N PHE A 228 -0.46 13.85 0.22
CA PHE A 228 -1.26 13.10 -0.74
C PHE A 228 -2.27 12.17 -0.07
N ARG A 229 -1.86 11.46 0.99
CA ARG A 229 -2.76 10.58 1.73
C ARG A 229 -3.94 11.34 2.32
N LEU A 230 -3.69 12.52 2.90
CA LEU A 230 -4.77 13.34 3.45
C LEU A 230 -5.72 13.83 2.35
N SER A 231 -5.19 14.31 1.23
CA SER A 231 -6.00 14.71 0.07
C SER A 231 -6.82 13.54 -0.48
N LEU A 232 -6.23 12.34 -0.54
CA LEU A 232 -6.91 11.13 -0.96
C LEU A 232 -8.07 10.77 -0.02
N LEU A 233 -7.89 10.92 1.29
CA LEU A 233 -8.97 10.68 2.27
C LEU A 233 -10.11 11.69 2.13
N ARG A 234 -9.79 12.98 1.95
CA ARG A 234 -10.79 14.03 1.70
C ARG A 234 -11.64 13.67 0.48
N PHE A 235 -10.96 13.33 -0.62
CA PHE A 235 -11.60 12.96 -1.87
C PHE A 235 -12.43 11.67 -1.75
N HIS A 236 -11.85 10.62 -1.18
CA HIS A 236 -12.46 9.28 -1.15
C HIS A 236 -13.70 9.22 -0.25
N PHE A 237 -13.69 9.93 0.88
CA PHE A 237 -14.78 9.91 1.86
C PHE A 237 -15.70 11.14 1.79
N ASP A 238 -15.41 12.09 0.88
CA ASP A 238 -16.11 13.38 0.78
C ASP A 238 -16.12 14.14 2.12
N ILE A 239 -14.93 14.28 2.71
CA ILE A 239 -14.70 14.95 3.99
C ILE A 239 -13.75 16.12 3.76
N PRO A 240 -14.25 17.36 3.56
CA PRO A 240 -13.39 18.50 3.28
C PRO A 240 -12.51 18.90 4.48
N ASP A 241 -13.06 18.85 5.70
CA ASP A 241 -12.32 19.16 6.92
C ASP A 241 -12.05 17.89 7.75
N LEU A 242 -10.90 17.27 7.49
CA LEU A 242 -10.48 16.05 8.20
C LEU A 242 -10.35 16.25 9.72
N ALA A 243 -10.03 17.46 10.17
CA ALA A 243 -9.84 17.73 11.59
C ALA A 243 -11.19 17.84 12.31
N ALA A 244 -12.15 18.57 11.72
CA ALA A 244 -13.49 18.68 12.27
C ALA A 244 -14.26 17.34 12.25
N GLU A 245 -13.96 16.48 11.28
CA GLU A 245 -14.64 15.18 11.11
C GLU A 245 -13.74 13.97 11.46
N ALA A 246 -12.74 14.15 12.31
CA ALA A 246 -11.75 13.12 12.62
C ALA A 246 -12.37 11.82 13.15
N ASP A 247 -13.37 11.89 14.03
CA ASP A 247 -14.07 10.71 14.55
C ASP A 247 -14.86 9.97 13.46
N ARG A 248 -15.54 10.71 12.57
CA ARG A 248 -16.26 10.14 11.43
C ARG A 248 -15.29 9.45 10.48
N LEU A 249 -14.17 10.10 10.16
CA LEU A 249 -13.13 9.51 9.32
C LEU A 249 -12.55 8.24 9.98
N THR A 250 -12.23 8.27 11.27
CA THR A 250 -11.74 7.08 12.00
C THR A 250 -12.74 5.93 11.93
N ALA A 251 -14.05 6.18 12.06
CA ALA A 251 -15.07 5.15 11.91
C ALA A 251 -15.10 4.56 10.48
N LEU A 252 -15.07 5.41 9.45
CA LEU A 252 -15.02 4.98 8.05
C LEU A 252 -13.77 4.15 7.74
N LEU A 253 -12.62 4.51 8.30
CA LEU A 253 -11.38 3.75 8.17
C LEU A 253 -11.48 2.36 8.82
N LYS A 254 -12.17 2.25 9.97
CA LYS A 254 -12.45 0.97 10.63
C LYS A 254 -13.39 0.09 9.80
N ASP A 255 -14.45 0.67 9.23
CA ASP A 255 -15.40 -0.03 8.38
C ASP A 255 -14.77 -0.58 7.07
N ASN A 256 -13.65 0.01 6.66
CA ASN A 256 -12.86 -0.39 5.50
C ASN A 256 -11.63 -1.27 5.83
N ASP A 257 -11.46 -1.69 7.09
CA ASP A 257 -10.33 -2.48 7.58
C ASP A 257 -8.95 -1.78 7.49
N TRP A 258 -8.92 -0.47 7.23
CA TRP A 258 -7.69 0.35 7.19
C TRP A 258 -7.18 0.70 8.60
N ILE A 259 -8.04 0.55 9.60
CA ILE A 259 -7.73 0.54 11.03
C ILE A 259 -8.47 -0.67 11.61
N ASP A 260 -7.80 -1.54 12.34
CA ASP A 260 -8.38 -2.82 12.78
C ASP A 260 -8.32 -3.07 14.28
N ASP A 261 -7.96 -2.06 15.05
CA ASP A 261 -7.97 -2.10 16.50
C ASP A 261 -9.00 -1.12 17.07
N ASP A 262 -9.70 -1.56 18.11
CA ASP A 262 -10.72 -0.76 18.80
C ASP A 262 -10.10 0.38 19.60
N THR A 263 -8.82 0.26 19.93
CA THR A 263 -8.07 1.24 20.73
C THR A 263 -7.72 2.52 19.97
N THR A 264 -7.75 2.48 18.63
CA THR A 264 -7.43 3.63 17.79
C THR A 264 -8.53 4.66 17.87
N THR A 265 -8.13 5.88 18.21
CA THR A 265 -9.00 7.06 18.30
C THR A 265 -8.64 8.09 17.23
N ALA A 266 -9.43 9.16 17.12
CA ALA A 266 -9.09 10.31 16.29
C ALA A 266 -7.70 10.91 16.61
N ALA A 267 -7.20 10.77 17.84
CA ALA A 267 -5.87 11.25 18.23
C ALA A 267 -4.70 10.49 17.55
N ASP A 268 -4.96 9.30 17.01
CA ASP A 268 -3.96 8.50 16.29
C ASP A 268 -4.10 8.62 14.77
N LEU A 269 -5.18 9.23 14.28
CA LEU A 269 -5.56 9.26 12.87
C LEU A 269 -4.41 9.67 11.95
N TYR A 270 -3.77 10.79 12.27
CA TYR A 270 -2.67 11.34 11.48
C TYR A 270 -1.39 10.51 11.59
N TRP A 271 -1.14 9.90 12.76
CA TRP A 271 -0.04 8.94 12.90
C TRP A 271 -0.25 7.72 12.01
N ARG A 272 -1.48 7.20 11.91
CA ARG A 272 -1.81 6.10 10.97
C ARG A 272 -1.57 6.51 9.51
N GLN A 273 -1.83 7.76 9.15
CA GLN A 273 -1.55 8.25 7.79
C GLN A 273 -0.06 8.43 7.53
N LEU A 274 0.71 8.79 8.56
CA LEU A 274 2.17 8.81 8.49
C LEU A 274 2.75 7.40 8.30
N ILE A 275 2.19 6.37 8.96
CA ILE A 275 2.58 4.98 8.73
C ILE A 275 2.32 4.60 7.28
N TRP A 276 1.14 4.90 6.74
CA TRP A 276 0.86 4.66 5.32
C TRP A 276 1.87 5.35 4.39
N ALA A 277 2.20 6.61 4.69
CA ALA A 277 3.19 7.34 3.90
C ALA A 277 4.58 6.69 3.97
N ALA A 278 4.99 6.18 5.13
CA ALA A 278 6.27 5.51 5.35
C ALA A 278 6.35 4.17 4.60
N GLU A 279 5.30 3.35 4.66
CA GLU A 279 5.18 2.12 3.89
C GLU A 279 5.28 2.43 2.39
N GLN A 280 4.50 3.39 1.88
CA GLN A 280 4.57 3.78 0.47
C GLN A 280 5.95 4.32 0.06
N HIS A 281 6.61 5.07 0.94
CA HIS A 281 7.97 5.57 0.70
C HIS A 281 8.99 4.43 0.61
N SER A 282 8.89 3.47 1.52
CA SER A 282 9.69 2.25 1.61
C SER A 282 9.54 1.39 0.34
N HIS A 283 8.31 1.11 -0.06
CA HIS A 283 8.00 0.30 -1.24
C HIS A 283 8.39 0.95 -2.58
N ALA A 284 8.38 2.28 -2.69
CA ALA A 284 8.71 2.96 -3.94
C ALA A 284 10.19 2.90 -4.35
N ARG A 285 11.08 2.62 -3.39
CA ARG A 285 12.54 2.52 -3.62
C ARG A 285 13.04 1.08 -3.64
N TYR A 286 12.13 0.14 -3.46
CA TYR A 286 12.42 -1.28 -3.33
C TYR A 286 12.85 -1.90 -4.66
N HIS A 287 13.94 -2.68 -4.62
CA HIS A 287 14.42 -3.49 -5.74
C HIS A 287 14.43 -4.95 -5.32
N PRO A 288 13.54 -5.79 -5.87
CA PRO A 288 13.37 -7.15 -5.38
C PRO A 288 14.55 -8.05 -5.73
N LEU A 289 14.96 -8.86 -4.75
CA LEU A 289 15.86 -9.98 -4.99
C LEU A 289 15.21 -10.99 -5.94
N PRO A 290 15.95 -11.56 -6.91
CA PRO A 290 15.48 -12.71 -7.66
C PRO A 290 15.13 -13.85 -6.73
N TYR A 291 14.05 -14.57 -7.03
CA TYR A 291 13.57 -15.67 -6.21
C TYR A 291 13.15 -16.87 -7.06
N SER A 292 13.67 -18.06 -6.72
CA SER A 292 13.45 -19.28 -7.50
C SER A 292 12.36 -20.20 -6.94
N GLY A 293 11.99 -20.02 -5.66
CA GLY A 293 10.95 -20.83 -5.03
C GLY A 293 9.55 -20.53 -5.54
N ARG A 294 8.60 -21.40 -5.19
CA ARG A 294 7.21 -21.35 -5.65
C ARG A 294 6.52 -20.07 -5.18
N VAL A 295 6.00 -19.30 -6.13
CA VAL A 295 5.14 -18.14 -5.91
C VAL A 295 3.78 -18.35 -6.58
N LEU A 296 2.71 -18.11 -5.84
CA LEU A 296 1.34 -18.00 -6.36
C LEU A 296 0.90 -16.53 -6.25
N LEU A 297 0.51 -15.92 -7.37
CA LEU A 297 -0.15 -14.61 -7.39
C LEU A 297 -1.62 -14.79 -7.74
N ILE A 298 -2.49 -14.33 -6.86
CA ILE A 298 -3.93 -14.20 -7.12
C ILE A 298 -4.21 -12.73 -7.47
N GLU A 299 -4.72 -12.47 -8.67
CA GLU A 299 -5.00 -11.12 -9.17
C GLU A 299 -6.42 -11.00 -9.74
N SER A 300 -6.87 -9.77 -9.97
CA SER A 300 -8.12 -9.54 -10.69
C SER A 300 -7.92 -9.73 -12.20
N THR A 301 -8.93 -10.26 -12.90
CA THR A 301 -8.88 -10.71 -14.31
C THR A 301 -8.24 -9.75 -15.32
N ASP A 302 -8.23 -8.43 -15.05
CA ASP A 302 -7.77 -7.41 -16.01
C ASP A 302 -6.47 -6.68 -15.62
N LEU A 303 -5.80 -7.08 -14.53
CA LEU A 303 -4.65 -6.33 -14.02
C LEU A 303 -3.31 -6.76 -14.63
N ALA A 304 -3.18 -8.03 -15.05
CA ALA A 304 -1.95 -8.62 -15.60
C ALA A 304 -0.70 -8.29 -14.74
N LEU A 305 -0.83 -8.35 -13.41
CA LEU A 305 0.25 -8.01 -12.48
C LEU A 305 1.37 -9.05 -12.56
N GLY A 306 1.03 -10.32 -12.79
CA GLY A 306 1.99 -11.42 -12.90
C GLY A 306 3.03 -11.22 -13.98
N GLU A 307 2.66 -10.67 -15.14
CA GLU A 307 3.62 -10.38 -16.22
C GLU A 307 4.70 -9.39 -15.78
N LYS A 308 4.32 -8.42 -14.94
CA LYS A 308 5.26 -7.43 -14.40
C LYS A 308 6.20 -8.04 -13.36
N TRP A 309 5.84 -9.17 -12.73
CA TRP A 309 6.67 -9.86 -11.73
C TRP A 309 7.70 -10.83 -12.34
N ARG A 310 7.50 -11.30 -13.57
CA ARG A 310 8.36 -12.29 -14.23
C ARG A 310 9.86 -11.96 -14.27
N PRO A 311 10.32 -10.69 -14.34
CA PRO A 311 11.75 -10.38 -14.28
C PRO A 311 12.45 -10.85 -13.01
N TRP A 312 11.70 -11.06 -11.91
CA TRP A 312 12.27 -11.41 -10.60
C TRP A 312 11.90 -12.81 -10.11
N LEU A 313 10.84 -13.42 -10.65
CA LEU A 313 10.31 -14.69 -10.16
C LEU A 313 10.45 -15.80 -11.20
N THR A 314 11.23 -16.83 -10.88
CA THR A 314 11.44 -17.97 -11.80
C THR A 314 10.27 -18.96 -11.76
N SER A 315 9.62 -19.13 -10.61
CA SER A 315 8.47 -20.03 -10.44
C SER A 315 7.23 -19.26 -9.99
N LEU A 316 6.51 -18.68 -10.96
CA LEU A 316 5.28 -17.90 -10.72
C LEU A 316 4.07 -18.56 -11.37
N ASP A 317 3.10 -19.00 -10.55
CA ASP A 317 1.74 -19.32 -10.96
C ASP A 317 0.85 -18.09 -10.78
N VAL A 318 -0.04 -17.83 -11.74
CA VAL A 318 -0.96 -16.69 -11.70
C VAL A 318 -2.39 -17.22 -11.80
N ARG A 319 -3.21 -16.86 -10.82
CA ARG A 319 -4.64 -17.18 -10.79
C ARG A 319 -5.45 -15.90 -10.80
N THR A 320 -6.51 -15.87 -11.60
CA THR A 320 -7.37 -14.70 -11.73
C THR A 320 -8.72 -14.94 -11.08
N VAL A 321 -9.29 -13.88 -10.51
CA VAL A 321 -10.68 -13.84 -10.01
C VAL A 321 -11.40 -12.61 -10.55
N GLY A 322 -12.72 -12.72 -10.72
CA GLY A 322 -13.54 -11.61 -11.22
C GLY A 322 -13.69 -10.43 -10.25
N THR A 323 -13.29 -10.62 -8.99
CA THR A 323 -13.40 -9.61 -7.95
C THR A 323 -12.20 -8.67 -7.93
N SER A 324 -12.46 -7.35 -7.99
CA SER A 324 -11.42 -6.32 -7.96
C SER A 324 -11.11 -5.79 -6.57
N GLY A 325 -9.83 -5.70 -6.22
CA GLY A 325 -9.36 -5.06 -4.99
C GLY A 325 -9.21 -6.04 -3.83
N THR A 326 -8.06 -5.95 -3.16
CA THR A 326 -7.57 -6.93 -2.17
C THR A 326 -8.58 -7.24 -1.08
N ARG A 327 -9.24 -6.22 -0.50
CA ARG A 327 -10.26 -6.41 0.54
C ARG A 327 -11.43 -7.25 0.04
N ARG A 328 -12.00 -6.92 -1.13
CA ARG A 328 -13.13 -7.67 -1.70
C ARG A 328 -12.71 -9.10 -2.06
N MET A 329 -11.49 -9.28 -2.55
CA MET A 329 -10.94 -10.62 -2.84
C MET A 329 -10.82 -11.49 -1.57
N LEU A 330 -10.55 -10.92 -0.39
CA LEU A 330 -10.56 -11.70 0.86
C LEU A 330 -11.95 -12.25 1.24
N HIS A 331 -13.02 -11.69 0.67
CA HIS A 331 -14.40 -12.17 0.83
C HIS A 331 -14.88 -13.02 -0.35
N ASP A 332 -14.07 -13.12 -1.40
CA ASP A 332 -14.43 -13.78 -2.64
C ASP A 332 -14.30 -15.32 -2.48
N PRO A 333 -15.37 -16.10 -2.74
CA PRO A 333 -15.33 -17.55 -2.55
C PRO A 333 -14.28 -18.26 -3.42
N ASP A 334 -14.05 -17.78 -4.64
CA ASP A 334 -13.05 -18.35 -5.55
C ASP A 334 -11.63 -18.11 -5.01
N THR A 335 -11.37 -16.90 -4.53
CA THR A 335 -10.11 -16.56 -3.83
C THR A 335 -9.92 -17.45 -2.61
N ALA A 336 -10.96 -17.64 -1.78
CA ALA A 336 -10.89 -18.50 -0.60
C ALA A 336 -10.59 -19.97 -0.97
N ALA A 337 -11.21 -20.49 -2.04
CA ALA A 337 -10.96 -21.84 -2.53
C ALA A 337 -9.51 -22.03 -3.00
N ILE A 338 -8.97 -21.07 -3.77
CA ILE A 338 -7.57 -21.10 -4.23
C ILE A 338 -6.62 -21.08 -3.03
N LEU A 339 -6.84 -20.18 -2.06
CA LEU A 339 -6.01 -20.08 -0.86
C LEU A 339 -6.11 -21.35 0.00
N HIS A 340 -7.30 -21.92 0.18
CA HIS A 340 -7.51 -23.16 0.91
C HIS A 340 -6.75 -24.34 0.29
N GLU A 341 -6.81 -24.46 -1.03
CA GLU A 341 -6.05 -25.46 -1.78
C GLU A 341 -4.55 -25.26 -1.59
N GLU A 342 -4.03 -24.05 -1.80
CA GLU A 342 -2.59 -23.78 -1.71
C GLU A 342 -2.06 -23.98 -0.29
N PHE A 343 -2.77 -23.50 0.73
CA PHE A 343 -2.35 -23.67 2.12
C PHE A 343 -2.55 -25.09 2.66
N GLY A 344 -3.38 -25.91 2.01
CA GLY A 344 -3.57 -27.32 2.33
C GLY A 344 -2.49 -28.25 1.78
N ARG A 345 -1.60 -27.77 0.89
CA ARG A 345 -0.53 -28.57 0.28
C ARG A 345 0.69 -28.84 1.19
N ALA A 346 0.75 -28.22 2.37
CA ALA A 346 1.96 -28.14 3.21
C ALA A 346 1.97 -29.05 4.42
#